data_AF-A0A935EPB6-F1
#
_entry.id   AF-A0A935EPB6-F1
#
_cell.length_a   1.000
_cell.length_b   1.000
_cell.length_c   1.000
_cell.angle_alpha   90.00
_cell.angle_beta   90.00
_cell.angle_gamma   90.00
#
_symmetry.space_group_name_H-M   'P 1'
#
loop_
_entity.id
_entity.type
_entity.pdbx_description
1 polymer ?
#
loop_
_entity_poly.entity_id
_entity_poly.type
_entity_poly.pdbx_seq_one_letter_code
_entity_poly.pdbx_strand_id
1 'polypeptide(L)' 'MNTTQRLLDLSPRTKLRLSEVERLIRSHRIVIPPLSRRALREMCESGTLETAPRRGARDWLVYEDSFLDWVKSLDAKT' A
#
# COMPACT_ATOMS: atom_id res chain seq x y z
N MET A 1 7.63 -15.58 30.26
CA MET A 1 7.24 -16.09 28.92
C MET A 1 6.90 -14.91 28.02
N ASN A 2 7.27 -15.00 26.74
CA ASN A 2 6.80 -14.23 25.56
C ASN A 2 7.90 -13.76 24.59
N THR A 3 9.05 -14.43 24.54
CA THR A 3 10.00 -14.26 23.42
C THR A 3 9.38 -14.71 22.09
N THR A 4 8.50 -15.72 22.12
CA THR A 4 7.87 -16.33 20.94
C THR A 4 6.89 -15.40 20.23
N GLN A 5 6.19 -14.51 20.95
CA GLN A 5 5.25 -13.56 20.34
C GLN A 5 5.98 -12.52 19.47
N ARG A 6 7.21 -12.12 19.84
CA ARG A 6 8.00 -11.17 19.04
C ARG A 6 8.60 -11.76 17.77
N LEU A 7 8.71 -13.10 17.69
CA LEU A 7 9.27 -13.77 16.51
C LEU A 7 8.24 -13.91 15.37
N LEU A 8 6.94 -13.91 15.71
CA LEU A 8 5.84 -14.05 14.74
C LEU A 8 5.58 -12.77 13.93
N ASP A 9 5.96 -11.60 14.44
CA ASP A 9 5.86 -10.30 13.74
C ASP A 9 6.99 -10.06 12.72
N LEU A 10 7.92 -11.01 12.55
CA LEU A 10 9.00 -10.92 11.56
C LEU A 10 8.60 -11.47 10.18
N SER A 11 7.33 -11.76 9.94
CA SER A 11 6.89 -12.14 8.60
C SER A 11 7.13 -10.96 7.65
N PRO A 12 7.91 -11.12 6.58
CA PRO A 12 8.22 -10.02 5.68
C PRO A 12 6.93 -9.52 5.02
N ARG A 13 6.50 -8.32 5.39
CA ARG A 13 5.33 -7.66 4.75
C ARG A 13 5.57 -7.56 3.25
N THR A 14 4.66 -8.12 2.46
CA THR A 14 4.71 -8.04 1.00
C THR A 14 4.65 -6.58 0.55
N LYS A 15 5.43 -6.25 -0.48
CA LYS A 15 5.56 -4.89 -1.00
C LYS A 15 5.14 -4.84 -2.45
N LEU A 16 4.33 -3.86 -2.79
CA LEU A 16 3.88 -3.56 -4.14
C LEU A 16 4.62 -2.35 -4.66
N ARG A 17 5.05 -2.43 -5.92
CA ARG A 17 5.51 -1.24 -6.65
C ARG A 17 4.33 -0.34 -6.93
N LEU A 18 4.56 0.97 -7.02
CA LEU A 18 3.51 1.91 -7.41
C LEU A 18 2.86 1.58 -8.77
N SER A 19 3.61 0.99 -9.71
CA SER A 19 3.08 0.44 -10.98
C SER A 19 2.08 -0.68 -10.78
N GLU A 20 2.32 -1.52 -9.79
CA GLU A 20 1.43 -2.63 -9.50
C GLU A 20 0.15 -2.15 -8.82
N VAL A 21 0.26 -1.23 -7.86
CA VAL A 21 -0.89 -0.55 -7.24
C VAL A 21 -1.78 0.10 -8.31
N GLU A 22 -1.19 0.87 -9.22
CA GLU A 22 -1.93 1.50 -10.32
C GLU A 22 -2.60 0.46 -11.23
N ARG A 23 -1.90 -0.63 -11.56
CA ARG A 23 -2.44 -1.73 -12.38
C ARG A 23 -3.63 -2.39 -11.69
N LEU A 24 -3.55 -2.65 -10.39
CA LEU A 24 -4.62 -3.26 -9.61
C LEU A 24 -5.86 -2.37 -9.54
N ILE A 25 -5.69 -1.07 -9.26
CA ILE A 25 -6.79 -0.09 -9.25
C ILE A 25 -7.53 -0.09 -10.59
N ARG A 26 -6.80 -0.08 -11.71
CA ARG A 26 -7.39 -0.11 -13.06
C ARG A 26 -8.07 -1.43 -13.38
N SER A 27 -7.41 -2.55 -13.09
CA SER A 27 -7.89 -3.90 -13.46
C SER A 27 -9.14 -4.29 -12.67
N HIS A 28 -9.18 -3.95 -11.39
CA HIS A 28 -10.31 -4.26 -10.51
C HIS A 28 -11.31 -3.11 -10.37
N ARG A 29 -11.08 -1.98 -11.06
CA ARG A 29 -11.92 -0.77 -11.00
C ARG A 29 -12.23 -0.31 -9.57
N ILE A 30 -11.22 -0.34 -8.70
CA ILE A 30 -11.35 -0.04 -7.26
C ILE A 30 -11.88 1.39 -7.04
N VAL A 31 -11.38 2.35 -7.83
CA VAL A 31 -11.86 3.75 -7.84
C VAL A 31 -12.05 4.16 -9.30
N ILE A 32 -13.16 4.85 -9.58
CA ILE A 32 -13.49 5.37 -10.92
C ILE A 32 -13.74 6.89 -10.81
N PRO A 33 -13.01 7.75 -11.56
CA PRO A 33 -11.92 7.39 -12.48
C PRO A 33 -10.67 6.85 -11.75
N PRO A 34 -9.84 6.02 -12.41
CA PRO A 34 -8.64 5.47 -11.78
C PRO A 34 -7.67 6.58 -11.37
N LEU A 35 -7.03 6.41 -10.21
CA LEU A 35 -6.09 7.39 -9.67
C LEU A 35 -4.88 7.58 -10.60
N SER A 36 -4.47 8.84 -10.77
CA SER A 36 -3.25 9.16 -11.51
C SER A 36 -2.00 8.75 -10.72
N ARG A 37 -0.90 8.53 -11.42
CA ARG A 37 0.41 8.26 -10.80
C ARG A 37 0.84 9.36 -9.82
N ARG A 38 0.46 10.61 -10.09
CA ARG A 38 0.72 11.74 -9.18
C ARG A 38 -0.08 11.60 -7.89
N ALA A 39 -1.38 11.34 -7.98
CA ALA A 39 -2.25 11.14 -6.82
C ALA A 39 -1.77 9.98 -5.95
N LEU A 40 -1.33 8.87 -6.55
CA LEU A 40 -0.76 7.74 -5.81
C LEU A 40 0.53 8.10 -5.07
N ARG A 41 1.36 9.00 -5.62
CA ARG A 41 2.55 9.51 -4.91
C ARG A 41 2.15 10.41 -3.75
N GLU A 42 1.19 11.31 -3.95
CA GLU A 42 0.67 12.18 -2.89
C GLU A 42 0.10 11.35 -1.73
N MET A 43 -0.58 10.23 -2.02
CA MET A 43 -1.05 9.28 -0.99
C MET A 43 0.09 8.56 -0.24
N CYS A 44 1.21 8.31 -0.90
CA CYS A 44 2.41 7.77 -0.25
C CYS A 44 3.07 8.83 0.65
N GLU A 45 3.10 10.09 0.21
CA GLU A 45 3.69 11.21 0.93
C GLU A 45 2.85 11.63 2.15
N SER A 46 1.52 11.57 2.03
CA SER A 46 0.59 11.87 3.12
C SER A 46 0.50 10.76 4.18
N GLY A 47 1.06 9.58 3.90
CA GLY A 47 0.95 8.40 4.76
C GLY A 47 -0.40 7.67 4.67
N THR A 48 -1.24 8.01 3.68
CA THR A 48 -2.47 7.24 3.40
C THR A 48 -2.15 5.81 2.97
N LEU A 49 -1.07 5.64 2.19
CA LEU A 49 -0.50 4.34 1.88
C LEU A 49 0.83 4.20 2.61
N GLU A 50 0.94 3.19 3.46
CA GLU A 50 2.16 2.91 4.19
C GLU A 50 3.23 2.38 3.24
N THR A 51 4.44 2.93 3.33
CA THR A 51 5.53 2.62 2.41
C THR A 51 6.75 2.06 3.12
N ALA A 52 7.47 1.19 2.43
CA ALA A 52 8.74 0.68 2.92
C ALA A 52 9.83 1.76 2.85
N PRO A 53 10.84 1.72 3.74
CA PRO A 53 11.95 2.66 3.71
C PRO A 53 12.60 2.73 2.34
N ARG A 54 12.69 3.93 1.77
CA ARG A 54 13.27 4.16 0.44
C ARG A 54 14.78 3.98 0.50
N ARG A 55 15.31 2.90 -0.09
CA ARG A 55 16.75 2.79 -0.37
C ARG A 55 17.05 3.53 -1.68
N GLY A 56 17.10 4.86 -1.61
CA GLY A 56 17.45 5.74 -2.74
C GLY A 56 16.25 6.34 -3.49
N ALA A 57 16.53 6.96 -4.65
CA ALA A 57 15.58 7.81 -5.37
C ALA A 57 14.53 7.05 -6.21
N ARG A 58 14.69 5.74 -6.40
CA ARG A 58 13.94 5.00 -7.43
C ARG A 58 12.85 4.12 -6.79
N ASP A 59 11.63 4.64 -6.91
CA ASP A 59 10.33 4.00 -6.73
C ASP A 59 9.79 3.82 -5.31
N TRP A 60 8.50 4.14 -5.17
CA TRP A 60 7.72 3.90 -3.95
C TRP A 60 7.34 2.43 -3.87
N LEU A 61 7.58 1.83 -2.70
CA LEU A 61 7.15 0.49 -2.35
C LEU A 61 6.07 0.61 -1.27
N VAL A 62 4.84 0.25 -1.61
CA VAL A 62 3.69 0.29 -0.72
C VAL A 62 3.53 -1.08 -0.08
N TYR A 63 3.22 -1.15 1.21
CA TYR A 63 2.91 -2.43 1.84
C TYR A 63 1.53 -2.93 1.39
N GLU A 64 1.44 -4.21 1.03
CA GLU A 64 0.22 -4.80 0.48
C GLU A 64 -0.96 -4.75 1.45
N ASP A 65 -0.72 -5.05 2.73
CA ASP A 65 -1.72 -4.97 3.80
C ASP A 65 -2.29 -3.55 3.95
N SER A 66 -1.43 -2.52 3.95
CA SER A 66 -1.85 -1.12 4.00
C SER A 66 -2.69 -0.74 2.77
N PHE A 67 -2.32 -1.23 1.59
CA PHE A 67 -3.13 -1.03 0.39
C PHE A 67 -4.50 -1.70 0.51
N LEU A 68 -4.55 -2.96 0.95
CA LEU A 68 -5.81 -3.69 1.13
C LEU A 68 -6.70 -3.03 2.19
N ASP A 69 -6.14 -2.54 3.28
CA ASP A 69 -6.90 -1.84 4.32
C ASP A 69 -7.43 -0.49 3.83
N TRP A 70 -6.65 0.22 3.01
CA TRP A 70 -7.16 1.39 2.29
C TRP A 70 -8.34 1.00 1.38
N VAL A 71 -8.22 -0.06 0.57
CA VAL A 71 -9.31 -0.53 -0.31
C VAL A 71 -10.57 -0.87 0.51
N LYS A 72 -10.45 -1.61 1.60
CA LYS A 72 -11.58 -1.93 2.49
C LYS A 72 -12.23 -0.68 3.09
N SER A 73 -11.43 0.34 3.40
CA SER A 73 -11.93 1.60 3.95
C SER A 73 -12.80 2.40 2.97
N LEU A 74 -12.69 2.13 1.67
CA LEU A 74 -13.55 2.73 0.65
C LEU A 74 -14.97 2.18 0.73
N ASP A 75 -15.12 0.89 1.02
CA ASP A 75 -16.42 0.23 1.13
C ASP A 75 -17.14 0.65 2.42
N ALA A 76 -16.40 0.72 3.54
CA ALA A 76 -16.93 1.13 4.84
C ALA A 76 -17.41 2.60 4.93
N LYS A 77 -17.19 3.41 3.89
CA LYS A 77 -17.65 4.81 3.81
C LYS A 77 -18.95 5.00 3.03
N THR A 78 -19.58 3.91 2.59
CA THR A 78 -20.87 3.92 1.89
C THR A 78 -22.01 3.62 2.85
#